data_AF-A0A7R9JM81-F1
#
_entry.id   AF-A0A7R9JM81-F1
#
_cell.length_a   1.000
_cell.length_b   1.000
_cell.length_c   1.000
_cell.angle_alpha   90.00
_cell.angle_beta   90.00
_cell.angle_gamma   90.00
#
_symmetry.space_group_name_H-M   'P 1'
#
loop_
_entity.id
_entity.type
_entity.pdbx_description
1 polymer ?
#
loop_
_entity_poly.entity_id
_entity_poly.type
_entity_poly.pdbx_seq_one_letter_code
_entity_poly.pdbx_strand_id
1 'polypeptide(L)'
;FLCHACGFCKYAKFDYTLLGRPCCAVDPIESDEDRKKTVATINTLLEKADRVYKQLIGNKPTLELLLLKISEHRLDRGMDEGIPPNNSAGGSSTQVNRAIQLLAQRYCGECKGSFEELSKIIQVRHWDK
;
A
#
# COMPACT_ATOMS: atom_id res chain seq x y z
N PHE A 1 19.11 35.56 -29.54
CA PHE A 1 19.69 36.19 -28.33
C PHE A 1 18.79 35.84 -27.15
N LEU A 2 19.36 35.20 -26.13
CA LEU A 2 18.71 34.82 -24.87
C LEU A 2 19.35 35.64 -23.75
N CYS A 3 18.57 36.40 -23.00
CA CYS A 3 19.09 37.15 -21.85
C CYS A 3 19.28 36.21 -20.65
N HIS A 4 20.49 36.12 -20.10
CA HIS A 4 20.80 35.25 -18.96
C HIS A 4 20.17 35.73 -17.62
N ALA A 5 19.92 37.04 -17.47
CA ALA A 5 19.38 37.58 -16.23
C ALA A 5 17.86 37.41 -16.09
N CYS A 6 17.12 37.53 -17.19
CA CYS A 6 15.65 37.50 -17.16
C CYS A 6 15.02 36.41 -18.06
N GLY A 7 15.82 35.60 -18.76
CA GLY A 7 15.34 34.51 -19.62
C GLY A 7 14.65 34.97 -20.90
N PHE A 8 14.61 36.27 -21.20
CA PHE A 8 13.89 36.81 -22.36
C PHE A 8 14.55 36.41 -23.70
N CYS A 9 13.75 35.87 -24.62
CA CYS A 9 14.10 35.60 -26.01
C CYS A 9 13.00 36.13 -26.94
N LYS A 10 13.37 36.95 -27.94
CA LYS A 10 12.40 37.54 -28.90
C LYS A 10 11.67 36.51 -29.77
N TYR A 11 12.26 35.32 -29.95
CA TYR A 11 11.79 34.30 -30.88
C TYR A 11 11.30 33.01 -30.21
N ALA A 12 11.35 32.92 -28.88
CA ALA A 12 10.94 31.72 -28.15
C ALA A 12 10.32 32.10 -26.80
N LYS A 13 9.18 31.48 -26.48
CA LYS A 13 8.56 31.52 -25.17
C LYS A 13 8.90 30.21 -24.45
N PHE A 14 9.61 30.29 -23.34
CA PHE A 14 9.87 29.14 -22.48
C PHE A 14 8.87 29.18 -21.33
N ASP A 15 7.89 28.29 -21.36
CA ASP A 15 7.00 28.04 -20.23
C ASP A 15 7.53 26.81 -19.47
N TYR A 16 7.81 26.96 -18.18
CA TYR A 16 8.14 25.84 -17.29
C TYR A 16 6.95 25.58 -16.38
N THR A 17 6.46 24.34 -16.38
CA THR A 17 5.45 23.89 -15.43
C THR A 17 6.13 23.01 -14.40
N LEU A 18 6.22 23.51 -13.17
CA LEU A 18 6.70 22.74 -12.01
C LEU A 18 5.52 22.09 -11.32
N LEU A 19 5.41 20.76 -11.44
CA LEU A 19 4.50 19.97 -10.63
C LEU A 19 5.20 19.61 -9.32
N GLY A 20 5.03 20.47 -8.31
CA GLY A 20 5.45 20.17 -6.95
C GLY A 20 4.55 19.11 -6.33
N ARG A 21 5.13 18.13 -5.63
CA ARG A 21 4.36 17.20 -4.80
C ARG A 21 3.75 18.00 -3.63
N PRO A 22 2.46 17.85 -3.30
CA PRO A 22 1.89 18.49 -2.12
C PRO A 22 2.71 18.09 -0.89
N CYS A 23 3.33 19.07 -0.23
CA CYS A 23 4.03 18.86 1.03
C CYS A 23 3.02 18.94 2.17
N CYS A 24 3.24 18.18 3.24
CA CYS A 24 2.50 18.35 4.48
C CYS A 24 2.95 19.70 5.06
N ALA A 25 2.13 20.75 4.90
CA ALA A 25 2.37 22.01 5.58
C ALA A 25 2.33 21.73 7.09
N VAL A 26 3.45 21.97 7.77
CA VAL A 26 3.53 21.90 9.23
C VAL A 26 3.12 23.28 9.73
N ASP A 27 2.03 23.35 10.49
CA ASP A 27 1.58 24.60 11.08
C ASP A 27 2.66 25.13 12.06
N PRO A 28 3.02 26.42 11.98
CA PRO A 28 4.00 27.00 12.89
C PRO A 28 3.50 26.92 14.33
N ILE A 29 4.39 26.50 15.24
CA ILE A 29 4.09 26.43 16.67
C ILE A 29 4.36 27.80 17.28
N GLU A 30 3.31 28.59 17.49
CA GLU A 30 3.42 29.96 17.98
C GLU A 30 3.12 30.09 19.49
N SER A 31 2.55 29.06 20.11
CA SER A 31 2.17 29.07 21.53
C SER A 31 2.51 27.79 22.30
N ASP A 32 2.52 27.88 23.64
CA ASP A 32 2.71 26.74 24.55
C ASP A 32 1.60 25.70 24.41
N GLU A 33 0.37 26.16 24.15
CA GLU A 33 -0.80 25.30 23.94
C GLU A 33 -0.72 24.57 22.59
N ASP A 34 -0.24 25.24 21.53
CA ASP A 34 -0.02 24.58 20.24
C ASP A 34 1.08 23.55 20.34
N ARG A 35 2.14 23.83 21.11
CA ARG A 35 3.18 22.84 21.40
C ARG A 35 2.61 21.60 22.10
N LYS A 36 1.77 21.77 23.12
CA LYS A 36 1.12 20.65 23.82
C LYS A 36 0.21 19.84 22.88
N LYS A 37 -0.60 20.51 22.05
CA LYS A 37 -1.46 19.85 21.07
C LYS A 37 -0.66 19.06 20.04
N THR A 38 0.43 19.63 19.53
CA THR A 38 1.33 18.95 18.58
C THR A 38 1.96 17.73 19.22
N VAL A 39 2.47 17.84 20.46
CA VAL A 39 3.04 16.70 21.20
C VAL A 39 2.00 15.61 21.45
N ALA A 40 0.78 15.97 21.86
CA ALA A 40 -0.31 15.02 22.05
C ALA A 40 -0.70 14.31 20.74
N THR A 41 -0.72 15.04 19.63
CA THR A 41 -1.00 14.52 18.30
C THR A 41 0.10 13.54 17.86
N ILE A 42 1.37 13.89 18.06
CA ILE A 42 2.52 13.02 17.78
C ILE A 42 2.39 11.71 18.56
N ASN A 43 2.12 11.76 19.86
CA ASN A 43 1.97 10.56 20.69
C ASN A 43 0.80 9.68 20.21
N THR A 44 -0.32 10.29 19.86
CA THR A 44 -1.49 9.57 19.33
C THR A 44 -1.17 8.89 17.98
N LEU A 45 -0.48 9.60 17.08
CA LEU A 45 -0.04 9.04 15.79
C LEU A 45 0.96 7.91 15.98
N LEU A 46 1.85 8.00 16.99
CA LEU A 46 2.81 6.96 17.31
C LEU A 46 2.15 5.69 17.84
N GLU A 47 1.21 5.83 18.78
CA GLU A 47 0.44 4.70 19.29
C GLU A 47 -0.38 4.03 18.18
N LYS A 48 -0.97 4.84 17.30
CA LYS A 48 -1.70 4.33 16.14
C LYS A 48 -0.79 3.57 15.18
N ALA A 49 0.41 4.09 14.89
CA ALA A 49 1.38 3.42 14.05
C ALA A 49 1.83 2.07 14.63
N ASP A 50 2.09 2.00 15.94
CA ASP A 50 2.47 0.75 16.61
C ASP A 50 1.34 -0.30 16.53
N ARG A 51 0.08 0.12 16.77
CA ARG A 51 -1.09 -0.76 16.64
C ARG A 51 -1.24 -1.31 15.22
N VAL A 52 -1.18 -0.44 14.22
CA VAL A 52 -1.30 -0.80 12.80
C VAL A 52 -0.15 -1.72 12.38
N TYR A 53 1.08 -1.45 12.81
CA TYR A 53 2.23 -2.30 12.55
C TYR A 53 2.06 -3.70 13.15
N LYS A 54 1.65 -3.79 14.41
CA LYS A 54 1.40 -5.09 15.08
C LYS A 54 0.30 -5.88 14.39
N GLN A 55 -0.77 -5.22 13.95
CA GLN A 55 -1.83 -5.86 13.17
C GLN A 55 -1.29 -6.40 11.84
N LEU A 56 -0.45 -5.63 11.14
CA LEU A 56 0.17 -6.06 9.88
C LEU A 56 1.06 -7.30 10.07
N ILE A 57 1.89 -7.30 11.13
CA ILE A 57 2.74 -8.44 11.50
C ILE A 57 1.90 -9.65 11.89
N GLY A 58 0.80 -9.45 12.64
CA GLY A 58 -0.13 -10.53 13.00
C GLY A 58 -0.85 -11.16 11.81
N ASN A 59 -1.06 -10.39 10.74
CA ASN A 59 -1.70 -10.89 9.51
C ASN A 59 -0.75 -11.76 8.66
N LYS A 60 0.57 -11.54 8.74
CA LYS A 60 1.59 -12.28 7.97
C LYS A 60 1.47 -13.81 8.04
N PRO A 61 1.41 -14.48 9.22
CA PRO A 61 1.32 -15.94 9.27
C PRO A 61 0.02 -16.48 8.67
N THR A 62 -1.08 -15.73 8.77
CA THR A 62 -2.37 -16.13 8.17
C THR A 62 -2.30 -16.09 6.64
N LEU A 63 -1.64 -15.08 6.07
CA LEU A 63 -1.42 -14.98 4.62
C LEU A 63 -0.48 -16.08 4.12
N GLU A 64 0.59 -16.38 4.85
CA GLU A 64 1.51 -17.46 4.52
C GLU A 64 0.81 -18.83 4.53
N LEU A 65 -0.05 -19.09 5.51
CA LEU A 65 -0.86 -20.32 5.56
C LEU A 65 -1.83 -20.44 4.38
N LEU A 66 -2.49 -19.34 4.00
CA LEU A 66 -3.40 -19.32 2.85
C LEU A 66 -2.64 -19.56 1.54
N LEU A 67 -1.44 -18.99 1.39
CA LEU A 67 -0.56 -19.26 0.25
C LEU A 67 -0.14 -20.73 0.18
N LEU A 68 0.21 -21.33 1.32
CA LEU A 68 0.58 -22.75 1.39
C LEU A 68 -0.58 -23.65 0.92
N LYS A 69 -1.80 -23.42 1.44
CA LYS A 69 -3.01 -24.15 1.01
C LYS A 69 -3.29 -24.02 -0.50
N ILE A 70 -3.00 -22.85 -1.09
CA ILE A 70 -3.13 -22.64 -2.53
C ILE A 70 -2.08 -23.46 -3.29
N SER A 71 -0.83 -23.51 -2.81
CA SER A 71 0.22 -24.31 -3.44
C SER A 71 -0.07 -25.81 -3.41
N GLU A 72 -0.55 -26.33 -2.28
CA GLU A 72 -0.94 -27.75 -2.14
C GLU A 72 -2.10 -28.11 -3.08
N HIS A 73 -3.12 -27.26 -3.18
CA HIS A 73 -4.25 -27.49 -4.08
C HIS A 73 -3.87 -27.37 -5.57
N ARG A 74 -2.76 -26.70 -5.92
CA ARG A 74 -2.22 -26.70 -7.29
C ARG A 74 -1.48 -28.01 -7.62
N LEU A 75 -0.83 -28.62 -6.63
CA LEU A 75 -0.09 -29.87 -6.80
C LEU A 75 -1.03 -31.08 -6.93
N ASP A 76 -2.15 -31.09 -6.19
CA ASP A 76 -3.19 -32.13 -6.26
C ASP A 76 -3.79 -32.24 -7.69
N ARG A 77 -4.09 -31.10 -8.31
CA ARG A 77 -4.57 -31.02 -9.71
C ARG A 77 -3.54 -31.44 -10.77
N GLY A 78 -2.26 -31.55 -10.42
CA GLY A 78 -1.19 -31.93 -11.34
C GLY A 78 -0.91 -33.43 -11.40
N MET A 79 -1.55 -34.24 -10.56
CA MET A 79 -1.24 -35.68 -10.42
C MET A 79 -2.26 -36.61 -11.09
N ASP A 80 -3.29 -36.06 -11.75
CA ASP A 80 -4.33 -36.79 -12.49
C ASP A 80 -4.21 -36.57 -14.02
N GLU A 81 -3.02 -36.78 -14.58
CA GLU A 81 -2.83 -36.86 -16.04
C GLU A 81 -2.28 -38.24 -16.40
N GLY A 82 -3.12 -39.26 -16.22
CA GLY A 82 -2.72 -40.66 -16.43
C GLY A 82 -3.83 -41.66 -16.71
N ILE A 83 -5.05 -41.26 -17.10
CA ILE A 83 -6.14 -42.20 -17.43
C ILE A 83 -6.91 -41.72 -18.68
N PRO A 84 -7.10 -42.57 -19.72
CA PRO A 84 -7.73 -42.20 -20.99
C PRO A 84 -9.25 -41.96 -20.86
N PRO A 85 -9.89 -41.28 -21.84
CA PRO A 85 -11.17 -40.62 -21.65
C PRO A 85 -12.34 -41.59 -21.82
N ASN A 86 -13.16 -41.74 -20.77
CA ASN A 86 -14.53 -42.20 -20.95
C ASN A 86 -15.49 -41.39 -20.06
N ASN A 87 -16.36 -40.64 -20.75
CA ASN A 87 -17.62 -40.07 -20.28
C ASN A 87 -17.75 -39.71 -18.78
N SER A 88 -17.54 -38.43 -18.46
CA SER A 88 -18.45 -37.74 -17.55
C SER A 88 -18.42 -36.22 -17.79
N ALA A 89 -19.56 -35.71 -18.23
CA ALA A 89 -19.88 -34.30 -18.16
C ALA A 89 -19.91 -33.88 -16.68
N GLY A 90 -18.95 -33.07 -16.26
CA GLY A 90 -18.89 -32.47 -14.94
C GLY A 90 -18.04 -31.23 -15.02
N GLY A 91 -18.69 -30.07 -15.11
CA GLY A 91 -18.09 -28.80 -15.49
C GLY A 91 -16.76 -28.52 -14.81
N SER A 92 -15.74 -28.21 -15.61
CA SER A 92 -14.52 -27.57 -15.16
C SER A 92 -14.93 -26.27 -14.47
N SER A 93 -15.04 -26.33 -13.15
CA SER A 93 -15.43 -25.19 -12.34
C SER A 93 -14.37 -24.11 -12.52
N THR A 94 -14.75 -23.09 -13.27
CA THR A 94 -14.17 -21.74 -13.22
C THR A 94 -14.51 -21.09 -11.87
N GLN A 95 -14.48 -21.86 -10.78
CA GLN A 95 -14.62 -21.38 -9.42
C GLN A 95 -13.23 -21.05 -8.92
N VAL A 96 -12.99 -19.76 -8.72
CA VAL A 96 -11.83 -19.26 -8.00
C VAL A 96 -11.76 -20.02 -6.66
N ASN A 97 -10.62 -20.69 -6.41
CA ASN A 97 -10.43 -21.48 -5.19
C ASN A 97 -10.74 -20.62 -3.95
N ARG A 98 -11.53 -21.16 -3.01
CA ARG A 98 -11.96 -20.47 -1.78
C ARG A 98 -10.77 -19.83 -1.03
N ALA A 99 -9.61 -20.48 -1.01
CA ALA A 99 -8.39 -19.96 -0.41
C ALA A 99 -7.83 -18.74 -1.14
N ILE A 100 -7.92 -18.70 -2.47
CA ILE A 100 -7.54 -17.53 -3.30
C ILE A 100 -8.49 -16.36 -3.03
N GLN A 101 -9.81 -16.62 -2.93
CA GLN A 101 -10.79 -15.59 -2.57
C GLN A 101 -10.54 -15.02 -1.17
N LEU A 102 -10.30 -15.89 -0.17
CA LEU A 102 -9.99 -15.48 1.20
C LEU A 102 -8.68 -14.70 1.29
N LEU A 103 -7.65 -15.11 0.55
CA LEU A 103 -6.37 -14.40 0.48
C LEU A 103 -6.57 -12.99 -0.09
N ALA A 104 -7.27 -12.87 -1.22
CA ALA A 104 -7.55 -11.58 -1.85
C ALA A 104 -8.36 -10.66 -0.93
N GLN A 105 -9.39 -11.20 -0.25
CA GLN A 105 -10.21 -10.43 0.69
C GLN A 105 -9.39 -9.92 1.88
N ARG A 106 -8.58 -10.77 2.51
CA ARG A 106 -7.73 -10.39 3.66
C ARG A 106 -6.65 -9.39 3.28
N TYR A 107 -6.00 -9.59 2.14
CA TYR A 107 -4.94 -8.69 1.68
C TYR A 107 -5.49 -7.32 1.26
N CYS A 108 -6.52 -7.30 0.40
CA CYS A 108 -7.09 -6.05 -0.11
C CYS A 108 -7.94 -5.30 0.92
N GLY A 109 -8.57 -6.00 1.87
CA GLY A 109 -9.44 -5.39 2.89
C GLY A 109 -8.69 -4.87 4.11
N GLU A 110 -7.76 -5.66 4.66
CA GLU A 110 -7.17 -5.36 5.96
C GLU A 110 -5.71 -4.90 5.81
N CYS A 111 -4.90 -5.64 5.05
CA CYS A 111 -3.45 -5.36 4.97
C CYS A 111 -3.13 -4.12 4.13
N LYS A 112 -3.83 -3.92 3.01
CA LYS A 112 -3.63 -2.75 2.14
C LYS A 112 -3.99 -1.44 2.85
N GLY A 113 -5.14 -1.40 3.54
CA GLY A 113 -5.57 -0.22 4.30
C GLY A 113 -4.62 0.11 5.45
N SER A 114 -4.24 -0.89 6.25
CA SER A 114 -3.25 -0.75 7.32
C SER A 114 -1.89 -0.27 6.78
N PHE A 115 -1.44 -0.76 5.63
CA PHE A 115 -0.18 -0.32 5.02
C PHE A 115 -0.24 1.13 4.51
N GLU A 116 -1.34 1.53 3.85
CA GLU A 116 -1.54 2.92 3.39
C GLU A 116 -1.59 3.89 4.57
N GLU A 117 -2.25 3.50 5.67
CA GLU A 117 -2.33 4.30 6.89
C GLU A 117 -0.96 4.43 7.57
N LEU A 118 -0.21 3.34 7.70
CA LEU A 118 1.17 3.36 8.21
C LEU A 118 2.07 4.23 7.33
N SER A 119 1.93 4.13 6.00
CA SER A 119 2.73 4.89 5.03
C SER A 119 2.48 6.39 5.15
N LYS A 120 1.23 6.81 5.38
CA LYS A 120 0.89 8.22 5.64
C LYS A 120 1.57 8.74 6.91
N ILE A 121 1.58 7.94 7.99
CA ILE A 121 2.23 8.32 9.26
C ILE A 121 3.75 8.41 9.09
N ILE A 122 4.37 7.49 8.33
CA ILE A 122 5.81 7.48 8.08
C ILE A 122 6.24 8.60 7.13
N GLN A 123 5.44 8.96 6.12
CA GLN A 123 5.74 10.05 5.20
C GLN A 123 5.86 11.41 5.89
N VAL A 124 5.14 11.64 6.99
CA VAL A 124 5.30 12.85 7.83
C VAL A 124 6.72 12.95 8.40
N ARG A 125 7.40 11.82 8.65
CA ARG A 125 8.76 11.82 9.23
C ARG A 125 9.89 11.97 8.23
N HIS A 126 9.66 11.73 6.94
CA HIS A 126 10.74 11.76 5.95
C HIS A 126 11.13 13.19 5.53
N TRP A 127 10.34 14.20 5.91
CA TRP A 127 10.61 15.62 5.63
C TRP A 127 11.22 16.39 6.81
N ASP A 128 11.45 15.72 7.96
CA ASP A 128 12.04 16.29 9.17
C ASP A 128 13.58 16.09 9.26
N LYS A 129 14.21 15.64 8.17
CA LYS A 129 15.67 15.53 8.02
C LYS A 129 16.12 16.31 6.80
#